data_AF-A0A3C0VX32-F1
#
_entry.id   AF-A0A3C0VX32-F1
#
_cell.length_a   1.000
_cell.length_b   1.000
_cell.length_c   1.000
_cell.angle_alpha   90.00
_cell.angle_beta   90.00
_cell.angle_gamma   90.00
#
_symmetry.space_group_name_H-M   'P 1'
#
loop_
_entity.id
_entity.type
_entity.pdbx_description
1 polymer ?
#
loop_
_entity_poly.entity_id
_entity_poly.type
_entity_poly.pdbx_seq_one_letter_code
_entity_poly.pdbx_strand_id
1 'polypeptide(L)'
;GMMGAGVDPHLYKPASGDVVKLQRAKVIFYSGLMLEGRMADLFFKMARAGKKVYAVTESIPEKDRLEPPEFEGHWDPHIWGDPSLWSKCIATVVDGLSAGDPDGKEYYTKRGASVVKSYKDVRQWALKRIAEIPKSQRVLVTSHDA
;
A
#
# COMPACT_ATOMS: atom_id res chain seq x y z
N GLY A 1 11.69 -3.90 -6.06
CA GLY A 1 10.87 -4.42 -4.96
C GLY A 1 11.14 -5.90 -4.77
N MET A 2 10.53 -6.53 -3.77
CA MET A 2 10.63 -7.98 -3.56
C MET A 2 9.73 -8.77 -4.51
N MET A 3 8.54 -8.25 -4.77
CA MET A 3 7.54 -8.86 -5.62
C MET A 3 7.57 -8.16 -6.98
N GLY A 4 7.84 -8.92 -8.05
CA GLY A 4 7.87 -8.42 -9.43
C GLY A 4 6.50 -8.48 -10.10
N ALA A 5 6.44 -8.09 -11.37
CA ALA A 5 5.21 -8.23 -12.16
C ALA A 5 4.74 -9.70 -12.21
N GLY A 6 3.44 -9.92 -12.08
CA GLY A 6 2.83 -11.25 -12.09
C GLY A 6 2.94 -12.04 -10.79
N VAL A 7 3.56 -11.48 -9.74
CA VAL A 7 3.64 -12.12 -8.42
C VAL A 7 2.37 -11.78 -7.63
N ASP A 8 1.69 -12.82 -7.15
CA ASP A 8 0.59 -12.68 -6.19
C ASP A 8 1.17 -12.42 -4.78
N PRO A 9 0.91 -11.24 -4.18
CA PRO A 9 1.43 -10.92 -2.85
C PRO A 9 0.82 -11.77 -1.73
N HIS A 10 -0.41 -12.25 -1.87
CA HIS A 10 -1.11 -13.08 -0.86
C HIS A 10 -0.44 -14.44 -0.70
N LEU A 11 0.09 -14.97 -1.80
CA LEU A 11 0.72 -16.29 -1.85
C LEU A 11 2.25 -16.24 -1.75
N TYR A 12 2.84 -15.04 -1.71
CA TYR A 12 4.28 -14.87 -1.73
C TYR A 12 4.95 -15.52 -0.52
N LYS A 13 6.02 -16.28 -0.78
CA LYS A 13 6.88 -16.87 0.23
C LYS A 13 8.29 -16.27 0.09
N PRO A 14 8.85 -15.65 1.15
CA PRO A 14 10.18 -15.06 1.06
C PRO A 14 11.22 -16.16 0.88
N ALA A 15 12.09 -16.02 -0.12
CA ALA A 15 13.29 -16.84 -0.22
C ALA A 15 14.35 -16.35 0.79
N SER A 16 15.37 -17.18 1.08
CA SER A 16 16.46 -16.78 1.97
C SER A 16 17.15 -15.50 1.52
N GLY A 17 17.29 -15.28 0.20
CA GLY A 17 17.83 -14.05 -0.36
C GLY A 17 16.98 -12.82 -0.05
N ASP A 18 15.66 -12.94 0.08
CA ASP A 18 14.78 -11.83 0.42
C ASP A 18 14.88 -11.46 1.89
N VAL A 19 15.04 -12.45 2.77
CA VAL A 19 15.34 -12.19 4.19
C VAL A 19 16.64 -11.41 4.34
N VAL A 20 17.69 -11.77 3.58
CA VAL A 20 18.96 -11.04 3.58
C VAL A 20 18.78 -9.61 3.04
N LYS A 21 18.00 -9.41 1.98
CA LYS A 21 17.69 -8.05 1.46
C LYS A 21 16.98 -7.20 2.52
N LEU A 22 15.96 -7.76 3.19
CA LEU A 22 15.23 -7.08 4.24
C LEU A 22 16.11 -6.74 5.45
N GLN A 23 16.99 -7.66 5.86
CA GLN A 23 17.96 -7.40 6.94
C GLN A 23 18.93 -6.26 6.60
N ARG A 24 19.30 -6.09 5.32
CA ARG A 24 20.18 -5.00 4.87
C ARG A 24 19.45 -3.68 4.61
N ALA A 25 18.13 -3.71 4.41
CA ALA A 25 17.34 -2.51 4.14
C ALA A 25 17.40 -1.52 5.31
N LYS A 26 17.57 -0.23 5.00
CA LYS A 26 17.50 0.85 6.00
C LYS A 26 16.06 1.09 6.47
N VAL A 27 15.11 0.96 5.54
CA VAL A 27 13.67 1.11 5.74
C VAL A 27 12.97 0.05 4.90
N ILE A 28 11.91 -0.55 5.44
CA ILE A 28 11.05 -1.52 4.76
C ILE A 28 9.64 -0.93 4.69
N PHE A 29 9.05 -0.94 3.51
CA PHE A 29 7.65 -0.61 3.29
C PHE A 29 6.93 -1.85 2.76
N TYR A 30 5.72 -2.08 3.27
CA TYR A 30 4.79 -3.09 2.80
C TYR A 30 3.38 -2.51 2.81
N SER A 31 2.43 -3.17 2.14
CA SER A 31 1.06 -2.69 1.98
C SER A 31 0.32 -2.72 3.30
N GLY A 32 0.40 -3.82 4.05
CA GLY A 32 -0.40 -4.01 5.26
C GLY A 32 -1.79 -4.58 4.94
N LEU A 33 -2.70 -4.49 5.91
CA LEU A 33 -4.06 -5.09 5.82
C LEU A 33 -4.03 -6.57 5.41
N MET A 34 -3.04 -7.31 5.90
CA MET A 34 -2.83 -8.74 5.60
C MET A 34 -2.52 -9.09 4.13
N LEU A 35 -2.26 -8.11 3.25
CA LEU A 35 -1.97 -8.37 1.83
C LEU A 35 -0.83 -9.37 1.63
N GLU A 36 0.29 -9.16 2.31
CA GLU A 36 1.46 -10.01 2.10
C GLU A 36 1.39 -11.35 2.86
N GLY A 37 0.22 -11.69 3.41
CA GLY A 37 -0.12 -12.96 4.06
C GLY A 37 1.00 -13.50 4.96
N ARG A 38 1.81 -14.41 4.39
CA ARG A 38 2.91 -15.13 5.07
C ARG A 38 4.10 -14.25 5.47
N MET A 39 4.18 -13.02 4.96
CA MET A 39 5.24 -12.06 5.29
C MET A 39 4.95 -11.24 6.55
N ALA A 40 3.69 -11.16 6.99
CA ALA A 40 3.29 -10.29 8.10
C ALA A 40 4.10 -10.58 9.38
N ASP A 41 4.24 -11.87 9.73
CA ASP A 41 5.03 -12.31 10.89
C ASP A 41 6.51 -11.93 10.77
N LEU A 42 7.07 -11.98 9.55
CA LEU A 42 8.46 -11.61 9.30
C LEU A 42 8.67 -10.12 9.53
N PHE A 43 7.78 -9.28 8.98
CA PHE A 43 7.81 -7.84 9.17
C PHE A 43 7.67 -7.47 10.65
N PHE A 44 6.75 -8.12 11.37
CA PHE A 44 6.57 -7.90 12.80
C PHE A 44 7.80 -8.28 13.63
N LYS A 45 8.42 -9.43 13.34
CA LYS A 45 9.71 -9.83 13.97
C LYS A 45 10.82 -8.82 13.69
N MET A 46 10.92 -8.31 12.46
CA MET A 46 11.91 -7.30 12.10
C MET A 46 11.67 -5.96 12.82
N ALA A 47 10.41 -5.52 12.91
CA ALA A 47 10.03 -4.31 13.65
C ALA A 47 10.41 -4.44 15.13
N ARG A 48 10.09 -5.58 15.77
CA ARG A 48 10.51 -5.89 17.15
C ARG A 48 12.03 -5.92 17.34
N ALA A 49 12.77 -6.29 16.32
CA ALA A 49 14.23 -6.25 16.30
C ALA A 49 14.81 -4.84 16.03
N GLY A 50 13.97 -3.80 16.01
CA GLY A 50 14.40 -2.40 15.85
C GLY A 50 14.57 -1.95 14.39
N LYS A 51 14.17 -2.77 13.41
CA LYS A 51 14.15 -2.34 12.00
C LYS A 51 13.00 -1.35 11.77
N LYS A 52 13.25 -0.36 10.92
CA LYS A 52 12.23 0.57 10.45
C LYS A 52 11.34 -0.12 9.42
N VAL A 53 10.15 -0.54 9.83
CA VAL A 53 9.19 -1.28 9.00
C VAL A 53 7.84 -0.58 9.07
N TYR A 54 7.27 -0.24 7.93
CA TYR A 54 6.06 0.58 7.83
C TYR A 54 5.02 -0.09 6.93
N ALA A 55 3.81 -0.29 7.47
CA ALA A 55 2.64 -0.65 6.68
C ALA A 55 2.08 0.63 6.06
N VAL A 56 2.17 0.81 4.75
CA VAL A 56 1.82 2.10 4.13
C VAL A 56 0.34 2.46 4.28
N THR A 57 -0.53 1.48 4.52
CA THR A 57 -1.96 1.69 4.77
C THR A 57 -2.28 2.13 6.21
N GLU A 58 -1.30 2.18 7.13
CA GLU A 58 -1.54 2.58 8.52
C GLU A 58 -2.07 4.02 8.66
N SER A 59 -1.72 4.90 7.71
CA SER A 59 -2.20 6.28 7.68
C SER A 59 -3.64 6.43 7.19
N ILE A 60 -4.28 5.34 6.76
CA ILE A 60 -5.68 5.34 6.33
C ILE A 60 -6.57 5.10 7.55
N PRO A 61 -7.51 6.01 7.88
CA PRO A 61 -8.47 5.80 8.94
C PRO A 61 -9.30 4.52 8.71
N GLU A 62 -9.54 3.72 9.75
CA GLU A 62 -10.30 2.47 9.63
C GLU A 62 -11.70 2.66 9.03
N LYS A 63 -12.39 3.75 9.42
CA LYS A 63 -13.69 4.13 8.86
C LYS A 63 -13.71 4.36 7.34
N ASP A 64 -12.55 4.56 6.73
CA ASP A 64 -12.40 4.78 5.30
C ASP A 64 -11.96 3.49 4.57
N ARG A 65 -11.75 2.39 5.30
CA ARG A 65 -11.39 1.07 4.76
C ARG A 65 -12.65 0.26 4.50
N LEU A 66 -12.61 -0.58 3.49
CA LEU A 66 -13.70 -1.49 3.17
C LEU A 66 -13.55 -2.76 4.01
N GLU A 67 -14.63 -3.16 4.69
CA GLU A 67 -14.74 -4.44 5.39
C GLU A 67 -15.78 -5.29 4.64
N PRO A 68 -15.37 -6.35 3.95
CA PRO A 68 -16.30 -7.25 3.30
C PRO A 68 -17.15 -8.00 4.35
N PRO A 69 -18.48 -8.13 4.17
CA PRO A 69 -19.34 -8.88 5.08
C PRO A 69 -18.90 -10.34 5.32
N GLU A 70 -18.28 -10.97 4.32
CA GLU A 70 -17.79 -12.35 4.36
C GLU A 70 -16.50 -12.50 5.19
N PHE A 71 -15.85 -11.39 5.54
CA PHE A 71 -14.55 -11.34 6.22
C PHE A 71 -14.57 -10.39 7.41
N GLU A 72 -15.57 -10.54 8.30
CA GLU A 72 -15.68 -9.74 9.53
C GLU A 72 -14.36 -9.74 10.33
N GLY A 73 -13.90 -8.55 10.70
CA GLY A 73 -12.62 -8.31 11.37
C GLY A 73 -11.44 -8.15 10.41
N HIS A 74 -11.64 -8.24 9.10
CA HIS A 74 -10.59 -8.10 8.09
C HIS A 74 -10.94 -7.04 7.03
N TRP A 75 -10.03 -6.08 6.88
CA TRP A 75 -10.14 -5.04 5.87
C TRP A 75 -9.67 -5.55 4.50
N ASP A 76 -10.33 -5.09 3.44
CA ASP A 76 -9.88 -5.29 2.07
C ASP A 76 -8.49 -4.65 1.86
N PRO A 77 -7.46 -5.43 1.47
CA PRO A 77 -6.12 -4.90 1.26
C PRO A 77 -5.93 -4.13 -0.04
N HIS A 78 -6.84 -4.23 -1.02
CA HIS A 78 -6.67 -3.72 -2.39
C HIS A 78 -6.92 -2.20 -2.52
N ILE A 79 -6.50 -1.45 -1.51
CA ILE A 79 -6.70 0.01 -1.35
C ILE A 79 -6.18 0.81 -2.56
N TRP A 80 -5.16 0.31 -3.27
CA TRP A 80 -4.62 0.99 -4.46
C TRP A 80 -5.66 1.18 -5.58
N GLY A 81 -6.77 0.44 -5.54
CA GLY A 81 -7.91 0.62 -6.44
C GLY A 81 -8.63 1.97 -6.29
N ASP A 82 -8.55 2.63 -5.12
CA ASP A 82 -9.02 4.01 -4.94
C ASP A 82 -7.82 4.97 -4.84
N PRO A 83 -7.52 5.75 -5.90
CA PRO A 83 -6.43 6.74 -5.88
C PRO A 83 -6.54 7.73 -4.72
N SER A 84 -7.75 8.03 -4.25
CA SER A 84 -8.00 8.98 -3.16
C SER A 84 -7.52 8.40 -1.83
N LEU A 85 -7.86 7.14 -1.55
CA LEU A 85 -7.40 6.42 -0.36
C LEU A 85 -5.91 6.13 -0.45
N TRP A 86 -5.44 5.63 -1.59
CA TRP A 86 -4.04 5.31 -1.80
C TRP A 86 -3.11 6.53 -1.67
N SER A 87 -3.60 7.74 -1.98
CA SER A 87 -2.84 8.96 -1.74
C SER A 87 -2.54 9.20 -0.25
N LYS A 88 -3.36 8.69 0.67
CA LYS A 88 -3.12 8.82 2.13
C LYS A 88 -1.91 8.00 2.57
N CYS A 89 -1.61 6.89 1.89
CA CYS A 89 -0.44 6.05 2.17
C CYS A 89 0.90 6.82 2.03
N ILE A 90 0.90 7.90 1.24
CA ILE A 90 2.10 8.71 1.02
C ILE A 90 2.61 9.35 2.31
N ALA A 91 1.74 9.63 3.29
CA ALA A 91 2.18 10.15 4.59
C ALA A 91 3.14 9.18 5.28
N THR A 92 2.76 7.91 5.43
CA THR A 92 3.62 6.86 6.00
C THR A 92 4.91 6.67 5.22
N VAL A 93 4.86 6.75 3.88
CA VAL A 93 6.08 6.64 3.06
C VAL A 93 7.03 7.81 3.31
N VAL A 94 6.51 9.04 3.36
CA VAL A 94 7.32 10.24 3.65
C VAL A 94 7.91 10.16 5.05
N ASP A 95 7.13 9.73 6.04
CA ASP A 95 7.58 9.59 7.42
C ASP A 95 8.67 8.52 7.55
N GLY A 96 8.47 7.36 6.93
CA GLY A 96 9.44 6.27 6.96
C GLY A 96 10.74 6.62 6.24
N LEU A 97 10.67 7.32 5.10
CA LEU A 97 11.85 7.80 4.38
C LEU A 97 12.59 8.86 5.20
N SER A 98 11.87 9.83 5.78
CA SER A 98 12.45 10.89 6.60
C SER A 98 13.07 10.35 7.89
N ALA A 99 12.49 9.31 8.48
CA ALA A 99 13.09 8.63 9.62
C ALA A 99 14.34 7.85 9.21
N GLY A 100 14.35 7.23 8.03
CA GLY A 100 15.49 6.49 7.47
C GLY A 100 16.65 7.38 7.02
N ASP A 101 16.34 8.60 6.59
CA ASP A 101 17.24 9.58 6.00
C ASP A 101 16.80 11.01 6.37
N PRO A 102 17.18 11.50 7.57
CA PRO A 102 16.74 12.81 8.07
C PRO A 102 17.16 13.99 7.21
N ASP A 103 18.34 13.93 6.58
CA ASP A 103 18.86 14.99 5.72
C ASP A 103 18.00 15.16 4.45
N GLY A 104 17.35 14.08 3.99
CA GLY A 104 16.44 14.08 2.85
C GLY A 104 15.01 14.50 3.16
N LYS A 105 14.66 14.80 4.43
CA LYS A 105 13.27 15.04 4.86
C LYS A 105 12.53 16.07 4.01
N GLU A 106 13.13 17.23 3.75
CA GLU A 106 12.50 18.29 2.95
C GLU A 106 12.19 17.82 1.53
N TYR A 107 13.12 17.06 0.93
CA TYR A 107 12.93 16.47 -0.39
C TYR A 107 11.74 15.49 -0.40
N TYR A 108 11.67 14.58 0.57
CA TYR A 108 10.57 13.61 0.68
C TYR A 108 9.22 14.29 0.89
N THR A 109 9.15 15.30 1.76
CA THR A 109 7.92 16.08 1.98
C THR A 109 7.44 16.77 0.70
N LYS A 110 8.34 17.46 -0.02
CA LYS A 110 8.01 18.16 -1.27
C LYS A 110 7.57 17.19 -2.36
N ARG A 111 8.27 16.07 -2.52
CA ARG A 111 7.91 15.02 -3.49
C ARG A 111 6.60 14.33 -3.12
N GLY A 112 6.38 14.04 -1.84
CA GLY A 112 5.14 13.46 -1.33
C GLY A 112 3.93 14.31 -1.68
N ALA A 113 4.00 15.62 -1.47
CA ALA A 113 2.94 16.55 -1.87
C ALA A 113 2.64 16.51 -3.38
N SER A 114 3.69 16.42 -4.21
CA SER A 114 3.53 16.26 -5.66
C SER A 114 2.86 14.94 -6.03
N VAL A 115 3.21 13.83 -5.38
CA VAL A 115 2.62 12.50 -5.63
C VAL A 115 1.15 12.46 -5.21
N VAL A 116 0.81 13.06 -4.07
CA VAL A 116 -0.58 13.21 -3.62
C VAL A 116 -1.40 13.98 -4.66
N LYS A 117 -0.83 15.03 -5.26
CA LYS A 117 -1.49 15.75 -6.36
C LYS A 117 -1.73 14.86 -7.57
N SER A 118 -0.74 14.08 -8.01
CA SER A 118 -0.90 13.13 -9.12
C SER A 118 -2.02 12.13 -8.88
N TYR A 119 -2.19 11.61 -7.66
CA TYR A 119 -3.30 10.70 -7.36
C TYR A 119 -4.67 11.39 -7.42
N LYS A 120 -4.76 12.65 -6.99
CA LYS A 120 -5.99 13.45 -7.17
C LYS A 120 -6.31 13.63 -8.65
N ASP A 121 -5.31 13.89 -9.49
CA ASP A 121 -5.49 14.04 -10.93
C ASP A 121 -5.98 12.73 -11.56
N VAL A 122 -5.39 11.58 -11.18
CA VAL A 122 -5.84 10.24 -11.62
C VAL A 122 -7.28 9.98 -11.18
N ARG A 123 -7.65 10.31 -9.94
CA ARG A 123 -9.03 10.16 -9.45
C ARG A 123 -10.01 10.94 -10.31
N GLN A 124 -9.71 12.21 -10.59
CA GLN A 124 -10.59 13.06 -11.40
C GLN A 124 -10.72 12.56 -12.83
N TRP A 125 -9.61 12.10 -13.42
CA TRP A 125 -9.62 11.47 -14.73
C TRP A 125 -10.49 10.20 -14.74
N ALA A 126 -10.33 9.32 -13.76
CA ALA A 126 -11.09 8.07 -13.66
C ALA A 126 -12.59 8.33 -13.50
N LEU A 127 -12.98 9.29 -12.66
CA LEU A 127 -14.38 9.70 -12.49
C LEU A 127 -15.02 10.17 -13.80
N LYS A 128 -14.30 10.99 -14.58
CA LYS A 128 -14.78 11.46 -15.89
C LYS A 128 -14.98 10.29 -16.84
N ARG A 129 -14.03 9.36 -16.91
CA ARG A 129 -14.13 8.18 -17.78
C ARG A 129 -15.27 7.25 -17.39
N ILE A 130 -15.44 6.99 -16.09
CA ILE A 130 -16.54 6.16 -15.60
C ILE A 130 -17.90 6.83 -15.85
N ALA A 131 -17.97 8.16 -15.81
CA ALA A 131 -19.19 8.91 -16.09
C ALA A 131 -19.69 8.75 -17.53
N GLU A 132 -18.79 8.48 -18.49
CA GLU A 132 -19.12 8.20 -19.89
C GLU A 132 -19.86 6.86 -20.07
N ILE A 133 -19.77 5.94 -19.10
CA ILE A 133 -20.43 4.63 -19.14
C ILE A 133 -21.82 4.77 -18.50
N PRO A 134 -22.91 4.32 -19.17
CA PRO A 134 -24.25 4.26 -18.57
C PRO A 134 -24.24 3.51 -17.23
N LYS A 135 -24.98 4.00 -16.23
CA LYS A 135 -24.97 3.40 -14.88
C LYS A 135 -25.25 1.89 -14.88
N SER A 136 -26.18 1.44 -15.71
CA SER A 136 -26.54 0.01 -15.86
C SER A 136 -25.42 -0.87 -16.44
N GLN A 137 -24.40 -0.28 -17.04
CA GLN A 137 -23.25 -0.96 -17.65
C GLN A 137 -21.98 -0.85 -16.81
N ARG A 138 -22.03 -0.20 -15.64
CA ARG A 138 -20.88 -0.09 -14.71
C ARG A 138 -20.73 -1.34 -13.86
N VAL A 139 -20.66 -2.48 -14.51
CA VAL A 139 -20.45 -3.79 -13.90
C VAL A 139 -19.14 -4.33 -14.41
N LEU A 140 -18.21 -4.61 -13.49
CA LEU A 140 -16.91 -5.20 -13.79
C LEU A 140 -16.80 -6.52 -13.03
N VAL A 141 -16.53 -7.60 -13.77
CA VAL A 141 -16.28 -8.93 -13.19
C VAL A 141 -14.84 -9.31 -13.50
N THR A 142 -14.10 -9.67 -12.46
CA THR A 142 -12.68 -10.02 -12.49
C THR A 142 -12.47 -11.44 -11.94
N SER A 143 -11.24 -11.95 -12.03
CA SER A 143 -10.88 -13.28 -11.53
C SER A 143 -10.81 -13.38 -9.99
N HIS A 144 -10.62 -12.25 -9.33
CA HIS A 144 -10.55 -12.09 -7.87
C HIS A 144 -11.17 -10.74 -7.50
N ASP A 145 -11.75 -10.65 -6.30
CA ASP A 145 -12.34 -9.43 -5.75
C ASP A 145 -11.24 -8.51 -5.21
N ALA A 146 -10.83 -7.54 -6.02
CA ALA A 146 -9.66 -6.67 -5.80
C ALA A 146 -9.87 -5.27 -6.38
#